data_AF-A0A1V5PI80-F1
#
_entry.id   AF-A0A1V5PI80-F1
#
_cell.length_a   1.000
_cell.length_b   1.000
_cell.length_c   1.000
_cell.angle_alpha   90.00
_cell.angle_beta   90.00
_cell.angle_gamma   90.00
#
_symmetry.space_group_name_H-M   'P 1'
#
loop_
_entity.id
_entity.type
_entity.pdbx_description
1 polymer ?
#
loop_
_entity_poly.entity_id
_entity_poly.type
_entity_poly.pdbx_seq_one_letter_code
_entity_poly.pdbx_strand_id
1 'polypeptide(L)'
;MVAPFLISDDNPLFMVNDVFNAIFVHGNTLGDTMYYGSGAGKLPTASAVVSDVIDSVRHLGVCTSCYWSEEDMALLSMDKIKHRFFVRLHAADKDKAADIFDVKEEISAQVSGEYAFITGSMTEKSIADAETKVNVINRIRIEQ
;
A
#
# COMPACT_ATOMS: atom_id res chain seq x y z
N MET A 1 -2.52 -7.52 1.64
CA MET A 1 -1.70 -6.99 2.75
C MET A 1 -2.12 -5.55 2.97
N VAL A 2 -2.14 -5.07 4.21
CA VAL A 2 -2.24 -3.64 4.55
C VAL A 2 -0.94 -3.25 5.25
N ALA A 3 -0.23 -2.27 4.73
CA ALA A 3 1.06 -1.81 5.26
C ALA A 3 1.32 -0.35 4.85
N PRO A 4 2.27 0.36 5.48
CA PRO A 4 2.72 1.67 5.02
C PRO A 4 3.48 1.59 3.69
N PHE A 5 3.19 2.54 2.79
CA PHE A 5 3.86 2.72 1.51
C PHE A 5 4.26 4.18 1.30
N LEU A 6 5.42 4.39 0.67
CA LEU A 6 5.77 5.64 0.03
C LEU A 6 5.14 5.66 -1.37
N ILE A 7 4.47 6.76 -1.67
CA ILE A 7 3.83 7.05 -2.96
C ILE A 7 4.43 8.33 -3.53
N SER A 8 4.51 8.45 -4.86
CA SER A 8 4.95 9.68 -5.51
C SER A 8 3.93 10.79 -5.34
N ASP A 9 4.38 12.04 -5.46
CA ASP A 9 3.53 13.22 -5.62
C ASP A 9 2.58 13.15 -6.82
N ASP A 10 2.99 12.46 -7.88
CA ASP A 10 2.15 12.18 -9.06
C ASP A 10 1.04 11.14 -8.80
N ASN A 11 1.10 10.39 -7.68
CA ASN A 11 0.06 9.41 -7.38
C ASN A 11 -1.23 10.11 -6.91
N PRO A 12 -2.42 9.79 -7.45
CA PRO A 12 -3.69 10.39 -7.03
C PRO A 12 -4.00 10.33 -5.52
N LEU A 13 -3.47 9.31 -4.83
CA LEU A 13 -3.62 9.13 -3.39
C LEU A 13 -2.74 10.09 -2.56
N PHE A 14 -1.73 10.75 -3.15
CA PHE A 14 -0.80 11.64 -2.45
C PHE A 14 -1.50 12.82 -1.78
N MET A 15 -2.53 13.36 -2.43
CA MET A 15 -3.25 14.53 -1.95
C MET A 15 -4.31 14.19 -0.88
N VAL A 16 -4.52 12.91 -0.57
CA VAL A 16 -5.51 12.45 0.40
C VAL A 16 -4.96 12.63 1.80
N ASN A 17 -5.47 13.63 2.51
CA ASN A 17 -4.98 14.03 3.83
C ASN A 17 -6.10 14.05 4.87
N ASP A 18 -5.71 14.09 6.15
CA ASP A 18 -6.62 14.18 7.30
C ASP A 18 -7.60 12.99 7.37
N VAL A 19 -8.85 13.21 7.80
CA VAL A 19 -9.89 12.17 7.97
C VAL A 19 -10.56 11.73 6.65
N PHE A 20 -10.03 12.12 5.50
CA PHE A 20 -10.56 11.70 4.21
C PHE A 20 -10.01 10.34 3.79
N ASN A 21 -10.87 9.53 3.18
CA ASN A 21 -10.50 8.28 2.55
C ASN A 21 -10.56 8.42 1.03
N ALA A 22 -9.72 7.64 0.35
CA ALA A 22 -9.81 7.46 -1.09
C ALA A 22 -9.67 5.99 -1.47
N ILE A 23 -10.33 5.60 -2.55
CA ILE A 23 -10.19 4.30 -3.19
C ILE A 23 -9.85 4.55 -4.65
N PHE A 24 -8.66 4.11 -5.06
CA PHE A 24 -8.21 4.13 -6.45
C PHE A 24 -8.46 2.77 -7.09
N VAL A 25 -9.14 2.75 -8.23
CA VAL A 25 -9.54 1.53 -8.94
C VAL A 25 -9.04 1.62 -10.38
N HIS A 26 -8.18 0.67 -10.75
CA HIS A 26 -7.74 0.46 -12.13
C HIS A 26 -8.65 -0.59 -12.80
N GLY A 27 -9.36 -0.20 -13.85
CA GLY A 27 -10.20 -1.09 -14.65
C GLY A 27 -9.68 -1.25 -16.07
N ASN A 28 -9.70 -2.47 -16.60
CA ASN A 28 -9.16 -2.79 -17.94
C ASN A 28 -9.74 -1.91 -19.07
N THR A 29 -11.01 -1.54 -19.00
CA THR A 29 -11.69 -0.70 -20.01
C THR A 29 -12.09 0.67 -19.48
N LEU A 30 -12.39 0.78 -18.19
CA LEU A 30 -12.75 2.04 -17.52
C LEU A 30 -11.53 2.95 -17.30
N GLY A 31 -10.33 2.36 -17.27
CA GLY A 31 -9.11 3.04 -16.87
C GLY A 31 -9.07 3.31 -15.37
N ASP A 32 -8.41 4.39 -15.00
CA ASP A 32 -8.19 4.79 -13.62
C ASP A 32 -9.34 5.65 -13.09
N THR A 33 -9.91 5.25 -11.95
CA THR A 33 -10.95 6.00 -11.25
C THR A 33 -10.60 6.15 -9.77
N MET A 34 -10.96 7.30 -9.19
CA MET A 34 -10.75 7.57 -7.76
C MET A 34 -12.05 8.01 -7.10
N TYR A 35 -12.38 7.36 -5.99
CA TYR A 35 -13.51 7.73 -5.13
C TYR A 35 -12.96 8.36 -3.86
N TYR A 36 -13.29 9.62 -3.60
CA TYR A 36 -12.75 10.40 -2.50
C TYR A 36 -13.87 10.99 -1.65
N GLY A 37 -13.73 10.93 -0.32
CA GLY A 37 -14.70 11.51 0.60
C GLY A 37 -14.41 11.15 2.07
N SER A 38 -15.26 11.62 2.97
CA SER A 38 -15.13 11.30 4.39
C SER A 38 -15.47 9.82 4.63
N GLY A 39 -14.48 9.03 5.05
CA GLY A 39 -14.66 7.60 5.30
C GLY A 39 -15.24 7.25 6.67
N ALA A 40 -15.33 8.23 7.57
CA ALA A 40 -15.87 8.07 8.91
C ALA A 40 -16.61 9.34 9.36
N GLY A 41 -17.45 9.18 10.38
CA GLY A 41 -18.20 10.27 11.00
C GLY A 41 -19.71 10.03 11.00
N LYS A 42 -20.40 10.63 11.98
CA LYS A 42 -21.84 10.38 12.20
C LYS A 42 -22.70 10.62 10.95
N LEU A 43 -22.47 11.71 10.23
CA LEU A 43 -23.26 12.07 9.05
C LEU A 43 -22.86 11.28 7.79
N PRO A 44 -21.57 11.15 7.41
CA PRO A 44 -21.16 10.31 6.28
C PRO A 44 -21.63 8.86 6.42
N THR A 45 -21.47 8.26 7.61
CA THR A 45 -21.93 6.89 7.87
C THR A 45 -23.45 6.77 7.81
N ALA A 46 -24.19 7.74 8.39
CA ALA A 46 -25.66 7.74 8.29
C ALA A 46 -26.14 7.87 6.84
N SER A 47 -25.43 8.63 6.00
CA SER A 47 -25.76 8.77 4.57
C SER A 47 -25.69 7.43 3.84
N ALA A 48 -24.64 6.63 4.07
CA ALA A 48 -24.51 5.30 3.48
C ALA A 48 -25.66 4.37 3.93
N VAL A 49 -25.96 4.35 5.23
CA VAL A 49 -27.07 3.55 5.77
C VAL A 49 -28.42 3.95 5.18
N VAL A 50 -28.72 5.24 5.08
CA VAL A 50 -29.98 5.73 4.49
C VAL A 50 -30.07 5.38 3.00
N SER A 51 -28.95 5.43 2.26
CA SER A 51 -28.89 4.99 0.87
C SER A 51 -29.31 3.53 0.73
N ASP A 52 -28.77 2.63 1.57
CA ASP A 52 -29.11 1.20 1.55
C ASP A 52 -30.58 0.95 1.94
N VAL A 53 -31.14 1.73 2.87
CA VAL A 53 -32.56 1.66 3.24
C VAL A 53 -33.44 2.06 2.05
N ILE A 54 -33.12 3.15 1.35
CA ILE A 54 -33.85 3.58 0.17
C ILE A 54 -33.76 2.52 -0.93
N ASP A 55 -32.58 1.95 -1.16
CA ASP A 55 -32.38 0.91 -2.17
C ASP A 55 -33.18 -0.36 -1.85
N SER A 56 -33.20 -0.77 -0.58
CA SER A 56 -33.99 -1.91 -0.10
C SER A 56 -35.51 -1.72 -0.31
N VAL A 57 -36.01 -0.51 -0.09
CA VAL A 57 -37.44 -0.19 -0.32
C VAL A 57 -37.76 -0.12 -1.81
N ARG A 58 -36.85 0.42 -2.64
CA ARG A 58 -37.03 0.47 -4.10
C ARG A 58 -37.08 -0.91 -4.74
N HIS A 59 -36.34 -1.88 -4.18
CA HIS A 59 -36.27 -3.26 -4.66
C HIS A 59 -37.10 -4.22 -3.79
N LEU A 60 -38.18 -3.74 -3.15
CA LEU A 60 -39.00 -4.58 -2.28
C LEU A 60 -39.59 -5.78 -3.05
N GLY A 61 -39.33 -7.00 -2.57
CA GLY A 61 -39.75 -8.23 -3.22
C GLY A 61 -38.94 -8.60 -4.47
N VAL A 62 -37.89 -7.85 -4.79
CA VAL A 62 -36.94 -8.15 -5.86
C VAL A 62 -35.62 -8.58 -5.22
N CYS A 63 -35.09 -9.73 -5.65
CA CYS A 63 -33.75 -10.14 -5.27
C CYS A 63 -32.75 -9.47 -6.23
N THR A 64 -32.14 -8.38 -5.80
CA THR A 64 -31.01 -7.78 -6.53
C THR A 64 -29.81 -8.71 -6.36
N SER A 65 -29.32 -9.27 -7.46
CA SER A 65 -28.21 -10.22 -7.44
C SER A 65 -26.88 -9.52 -7.18
N CYS A 66 -26.20 -9.93 -6.11
CA CYS A 66 -24.79 -9.63 -5.89
C CYS A 66 -23.97 -10.78 -6.48
N TYR A 67 -23.43 -10.58 -7.68
CA TYR A 67 -22.61 -11.61 -8.32
C TYR A 67 -21.21 -11.60 -7.71
N TRP A 68 -20.97 -12.53 -6.80
CA TRP A 68 -19.62 -12.97 -6.48
C TRP A 68 -19.26 -14.10 -7.43
N SER A 69 -18.07 -14.07 -8.03
CA SER A 69 -17.59 -15.20 -8.80
C SER A 69 -17.47 -16.43 -7.90
N GLU A 70 -17.91 -17.59 -8.37
CA GLU A 70 -17.69 -18.88 -7.71
C GLU A 70 -16.25 -19.39 -7.92
N GLU A 71 -15.43 -18.68 -8.70
CA GLU A 71 -14.03 -19.03 -8.91
C GLU A 71 -13.21 -18.85 -7.63
N ASP A 72 -12.67 -19.96 -7.13
CA ASP A 72 -11.71 -19.94 -6.04
C ASP A 72 -10.42 -19.24 -6.47
N MET A 73 -10.19 -18.04 -5.92
CA MET A 73 -8.93 -17.33 -6.07
C MET A 73 -7.96 -17.73 -4.97
N ALA A 74 -6.82 -18.32 -5.36
CA ALA A 74 -5.75 -18.64 -4.42
C ALA A 74 -5.08 -17.36 -3.90
N LEU A 75 -5.10 -17.16 -2.58
CA LEU A 75 -4.40 -16.05 -1.95
C LEU A 75 -2.89 -16.22 -2.10
N LEU A 76 -2.23 -15.23 -2.70
CA LEU A 76 -0.77 -15.20 -2.77
C LEU A 76 -0.19 -14.98 -1.36
N SER A 77 0.76 -15.82 -0.96
CA SER A 77 1.52 -15.60 0.28
C SER A 77 2.26 -14.26 0.23
N MET A 78 2.25 -13.53 1.34
CA MET A 78 2.93 -12.25 1.48
C MET A 78 4.41 -12.34 1.10
N ASP A 79 5.07 -13.46 1.43
CA ASP A 79 6.46 -13.77 1.12
C ASP A 79 6.84 -13.63 -0.35
N LYS A 80 5.87 -13.80 -1.25
CA LYS A 80 6.06 -13.79 -2.71
C LYS A 80 5.79 -12.43 -3.34
N ILE A 81 5.17 -11.51 -2.60
CA ILE A 81 4.86 -10.17 -3.09
C ILE A 81 6.17 -9.40 -3.26
N LYS A 82 6.29 -8.67 -4.37
CA LYS A 82 7.48 -7.89 -4.72
C LYS A 82 7.22 -6.41 -4.58
N HIS A 83 8.14 -5.71 -3.93
CA HIS A 83 8.14 -4.26 -3.80
C HIS A 83 9.57 -3.73 -3.95
N ARG A 84 9.67 -2.42 -4.19
CA ARG A 84 10.89 -1.68 -3.84
C ARG A 84 10.78 -1.26 -2.39
N PHE A 85 11.89 -1.11 -1.71
CA PHE A 85 11.92 -0.73 -0.30
C PHE A 85 12.84 0.46 -0.10
N PHE A 86 12.37 1.44 0.65
CA PHE A 86 13.21 2.41 1.31
C PHE A 86 13.71 1.80 2.62
N VAL A 87 15.03 1.68 2.78
CA VAL A 87 15.67 1.05 3.95
C VAL A 87 16.58 2.06 4.63
N ARG A 88 16.49 2.13 5.96
CA ARG A 88 17.39 2.89 6.83
C ARG A 88 18.17 1.94 7.72
N LEU A 89 19.47 2.13 7.81
CA LEU A 89 20.38 1.34 8.65
C LEU A 89 21.44 2.21 9.33
N HIS A 90 22.18 1.63 10.26
CA HIS A 90 23.32 2.28 10.88
C HIS A 90 24.49 2.40 9.90
N ALA A 91 25.15 3.56 9.83
CA ALA A 91 26.23 3.83 8.87
C ALA A 91 27.40 2.82 8.93
N ALA A 92 27.60 2.15 10.06
CA ALA A 92 28.62 1.09 10.22
C ALA A 92 28.37 -0.14 9.34
N ASP A 93 27.12 -0.39 8.92
CA ASP A 93 26.77 -1.53 8.06
C ASP A 93 26.61 -1.11 6.58
N LYS A 94 27.06 0.10 6.18
CA LYS A 94 26.97 0.58 4.79
C LYS A 94 27.62 -0.38 3.79
N ASP A 95 28.83 -0.85 4.08
CA ASP A 95 29.58 -1.71 3.16
C ASP A 95 28.88 -3.07 2.96
N LYS A 96 28.33 -3.64 4.04
CA LYS A 96 27.56 -4.89 3.99
C LYS A 96 26.25 -4.74 3.22
N ALA A 97 25.64 -3.54 3.27
CA ALA A 97 24.38 -3.30 2.60
C ALA A 97 24.50 -3.42 1.07
N ALA A 98 25.62 -2.98 0.48
CA ALA A 98 25.85 -3.10 -0.96
C ALA A 98 25.95 -4.56 -1.44
N ASP A 99 26.42 -5.47 -0.59
CA ASP A 99 26.53 -6.90 -0.92
C ASP A 99 25.20 -7.66 -0.74
N ILE A 100 24.34 -7.18 0.17
CA ILE A 100 23.12 -7.88 0.57
C ILE A 100 21.89 -7.36 -0.20
N PHE A 101 21.81 -6.06 -0.42
CA PHE A 101 20.66 -5.41 -1.05
C PHE A 101 21.02 -4.97 -2.48
N ASP A 102 20.06 -5.09 -3.40
CA ASP A 102 20.16 -4.47 -4.73
C ASP A 102 19.94 -2.95 -4.59
N VAL A 103 20.96 -2.23 -4.12
CA VAL A 103 20.92 -0.78 -3.90
C VAL A 103 20.82 -0.06 -5.25
N LYS A 104 19.72 0.65 -5.49
CA LYS A 104 19.50 1.43 -6.72
C LYS A 104 19.77 2.91 -6.55
N GLU A 105 19.43 3.46 -5.39
CA GLU A 105 19.53 4.90 -5.14
C GLU A 105 19.94 5.13 -3.68
N GLU A 106 21.05 5.84 -3.46
CA GLU A 106 21.46 6.27 -2.12
C GLU A 106 20.71 7.55 -1.73
N ILE A 107 20.17 7.58 -0.52
CA ILE A 107 19.48 8.74 0.03
C ILE A 107 20.32 9.30 1.17
N SER A 108 20.66 10.58 1.08
CA SER A 108 21.29 11.28 2.20
C SER A 108 20.26 11.47 3.31
N ALA A 109 20.40 10.69 4.37
CA ALA A 109 19.46 10.73 5.50
C ALA A 109 19.49 12.07 6.26
N GLN A 110 20.47 12.96 6.01
CA GLN A 110 20.72 14.20 6.77
C GLN A 110 20.75 14.00 8.30
N VAL A 111 20.89 12.75 8.75
CA VAL A 111 20.94 12.32 10.15
C VAL A 111 22.29 11.65 10.36
N SER A 112 23.02 12.13 11.36
CA SER A 112 24.35 11.63 11.68
C SER A 112 24.28 10.15 12.10
N GLY A 113 25.11 9.31 11.49
CA GLY A 113 25.24 7.89 11.86
C GLY A 113 24.24 6.95 11.17
N GLU A 114 23.44 7.45 10.25
CA GLU A 114 22.50 6.64 9.45
C GLU A 114 22.88 6.61 7.97
N TYR A 115 22.53 5.50 7.33
CA TYR A 115 22.63 5.32 5.90
C TYR A 115 21.27 4.85 5.37
N ALA A 116 20.80 5.45 4.27
CA ALA A 116 19.50 5.15 3.70
C ALA A 116 19.62 4.94 2.19
N PHE A 117 18.80 4.06 1.65
CA PHE A 117 18.76 3.79 0.22
C PHE A 117 17.42 3.20 -0.22
N ILE A 118 17.20 3.17 -1.53
CA ILE A 118 16.11 2.46 -2.19
C ILE A 118 16.64 1.19 -2.86
N THR A 119 15.95 0.07 -2.64
CA THR A 119 16.24 -1.21 -3.29
C THR A 119 15.62 -1.32 -4.68
N GLY A 120 16.14 -2.24 -5.49
CA GLY A 120 15.40 -2.82 -6.60
C GLY A 120 14.15 -3.59 -6.15
N SER A 121 13.43 -4.15 -7.12
CA SER A 121 12.24 -4.97 -6.84
C SER A 121 12.67 -6.31 -6.24
N MET A 122 12.25 -6.56 -5.00
CA MET A 122 12.58 -7.78 -4.27
C MET A 122 11.37 -8.29 -3.48
N THR A 123 11.38 -9.58 -3.12
CA THR A 123 10.25 -10.18 -2.41
C THR A 123 10.27 -9.85 -0.92
N GLU A 124 9.11 -9.84 -0.28
CA GLU A 124 8.98 -9.70 1.19
C GLU A 124 9.84 -10.69 1.97
N LYS A 125 9.97 -11.92 1.48
CA LYS A 125 10.87 -12.91 2.09
C LYS A 125 12.33 -12.50 1.96
N SER A 126 12.76 -12.08 0.77
CA SER A 126 14.17 -11.74 0.53
C SER A 126 14.63 -10.54 1.37
N ILE A 127 13.77 -9.54 1.54
CA ILE A 127 14.08 -8.39 2.41
C ILE A 127 14.10 -8.81 3.88
N ALA A 128 13.16 -9.64 4.33
CA ALA A 128 13.15 -10.13 5.72
C ALA A 128 14.42 -10.95 6.04
N ASP A 129 14.87 -11.80 5.11
CA ASP A 129 16.11 -12.57 5.26
C ASP A 129 17.34 -11.65 5.27
N ALA A 130 17.33 -10.58 4.47
CA ALA A 130 18.41 -9.58 4.42
C ALA A 130 18.49 -8.74 5.71
N GLU A 131 17.34 -8.37 6.29
CA GLU A 131 17.24 -7.61 7.55
C GLU A 131 17.92 -8.34 8.72
N THR A 132 17.96 -9.67 8.72
CA THR A 132 18.63 -10.43 9.79
C THR A 132 20.15 -10.29 9.79
N LYS A 133 20.75 -9.80 8.70
CA LYS A 133 22.21 -9.75 8.49
C LYS A 133 22.83 -8.39 8.77
N VAL A 134 22.02 -7.35 8.93
CA VAL A 134 22.43 -5.96 9.11
C VAL A 134 21.57 -5.26 10.15
N ASN A 135 22.07 -4.21 10.78
CA ASN A 135 21.29 -3.45 11.75
C ASN A 135 20.36 -2.44 11.04
N VAL A 136 19.21 -2.92 10.60
CA VAL A 136 18.15 -2.09 10.00
C VAL A 136 17.40 -1.33 11.09
N ILE A 137 17.29 0.00 10.90
CA ILE A 137 16.53 0.89 11.77
C ILE A 137 15.04 0.84 11.38
N ASN A 138 14.75 0.97 10.09
CA ASN A 138 13.39 0.89 9.57
C ASN A 138 13.37 0.58 8.07
N ARG A 139 12.24 0.05 7.59
CA ARG A 139 11.94 -0.05 6.15
C ARG A 139 10.51 0.36 5.84
N ILE A 140 10.32 0.94 4.65
CA ILE A 140 9.00 1.27 4.11
C ILE A 140 8.94 0.79 2.66
N ARG A 141 7.80 0.24 2.24
CA ARG A 141 7.58 -0.18 0.85
C ARG A 141 7.41 1.05 -0.02
N ILE A 142 7.83 0.98 -1.26
CA ILE A 142 7.56 2.01 -2.25
C ILE A 142 6.60 1.42 -3.26
N GLU A 143 5.54 2.16 -3.55
CA GLU A 143 4.65 1.83 -4.65
C GLU A 143 5.43 1.78 -5.98
N GLN A 144 5.02 0.86 -6.84
CA GLN A 144 5.65 0.64 -8.15
C GLN A 144 5.13 1.62 -9.18
#